data_AF-A0A961RZN4-F1
#
_entry.id   AF-A0A961RZN4-F1
#
_cell.length_a   1.000
_cell.length_b   1.000
_cell.length_c   1.000
_cell.angle_alpha   90.00
_cell.angle_beta   90.00
_cell.angle_gamma   90.00
#
_symmetry.space_group_name_H-M   'P 1'
#
loop_
_entity.id
_entity.type
_entity.pdbx_description
1 polymer ?
#
loop_
_entity_poly.entity_id
_entity_poly.type
_entity_poly.pdbx_seq_one_letter_code
_entity_poly.pdbx_strand_id
1 'polypeptide(L)' 'FLHTLTMEAQLLARACGKTNIHSLEPEDLAALTMEASAMCKVPLAGTNYVVGHEALVDAGGNYHKY' A
#
# COMPACT_ATOMS: atom_id res chain seq x y z
N PHE A 1 24.32 -0.99 -7.01
CA PHE A 1 23.10 -0.19 -6.81
C PHE A 1 21.83 -0.95 -7.17
N LEU A 2 21.56 -1.25 -8.46
CA LEU A 2 20.34 -2.02 -8.83
C LEU A 2 20.26 -3.39 -8.14
N HIS A 3 21.37 -4.09 -8.01
CA HIS A 3 21.42 -5.37 -7.30
C HIS A 3 21.00 -5.24 -5.82
N THR A 4 21.41 -4.17 -5.14
CA THR A 4 21.04 -3.88 -3.75
C THR A 4 19.55 -3.62 -3.63
N LEU A 5 18.99 -2.80 -4.53
CA LEU A 5 17.55 -2.51 -4.57
C LEU A 5 16.74 -3.79 -4.82
N THR A 6 17.21 -4.68 -5.70
CA THR A 6 16.56 -5.99 -5.91
C THR A 6 16.58 -6.85 -4.65
N MET A 7 17.68 -6.86 -3.88
CA MET A 7 17.76 -7.60 -2.62
C MET A 7 16.82 -7.02 -1.55
N GLU A 8 16.70 -5.70 -1.47
CA GLU A 8 15.78 -5.01 -0.56
C GLU A 8 14.31 -5.33 -0.89
N ALA A 9 13.93 -5.30 -2.17
CA ALA A 9 12.59 -5.67 -2.60
C ALA A 9 12.25 -7.13 -2.22
N GLN A 10 13.19 -8.05 -2.41
CA GLN A 10 13.02 -9.45 -2.01
C GLN A 10 12.93 -9.62 -0.48
N LEU A 11 13.69 -8.84 0.29
CA LEU A 11 13.60 -8.82 1.75
C LEU A 11 12.23 -8.30 2.21
N LEU A 12 11.71 -7.26 1.56
CA LEU A 12 10.39 -6.69 1.87
C LEU A 12 9.26 -7.70 1.59
N ALA A 13 9.32 -8.42 0.46
CA ALA A 13 8.35 -9.49 0.19
C ALA A 13 8.36 -10.58 1.26
N ARG A 14 9.55 -11.01 1.71
CA ARG A 14 9.68 -11.99 2.80
C ARG A 14 9.15 -11.47 4.14
N ALA A 15 9.32 -10.18 4.43
CA ALA A 15 8.78 -9.56 5.64
C ALA A 15 7.23 -9.59 5.66
N CYS A 16 6.59 -9.45 4.50
CA CYS A 16 5.14 -9.63 4.32
C CYS A 16 4.70 -11.11 4.27
N GLY A 17 5.60 -12.09 4.49
CA GLY A 17 5.29 -13.52 4.49
C GLY A 17 5.22 -14.16 3.10
N LYS A 18 5.62 -13.46 2.04
CA LYS A 18 5.55 -13.91 0.65
C LYS A 18 6.94 -14.24 0.09
N THR A 19 7.06 -15.37 -0.62
CA THR A 19 8.35 -15.84 -1.17
C THR A 19 8.82 -15.01 -2.37
N ASN A 20 7.89 -14.36 -3.08
CA ASN A 20 8.18 -13.59 -4.29
C ASN A 20 7.48 -12.23 -4.24
N ILE A 21 8.19 -11.18 -4.71
CA ILE A 21 7.67 -9.81 -4.84
C ILE A 21 6.42 -9.74 -5.73
N HIS A 22 6.27 -10.65 -6.69
CA HIS A 22 5.09 -10.71 -7.57
C HIS A 22 3.86 -11.31 -6.89
N SER A 23 4.04 -11.89 -5.70
CA SER A 23 2.95 -12.46 -4.91
C SER A 23 2.44 -11.48 -3.84
N LEU A 24 2.97 -10.26 -3.78
CA LEU A 24 2.46 -9.24 -2.88
C LEU A 24 1.10 -8.76 -3.35
N GLU A 25 0.14 -8.85 -2.46
CA GLU A 25 -1.18 -8.30 -2.65
C GLU A 25 -1.18 -6.88 -2.05
N PRO A 26 -1.94 -5.93 -2.60
CA PRO A 26 -1.99 -4.56 -2.09
C PRO A 26 -2.45 -4.48 -0.63
N GLU A 27 -3.10 -5.53 -0.12
CA GLU A 27 -3.52 -5.69 1.27
C GLU A 27 -2.37 -6.01 2.24
N ASP A 28 -1.23 -6.51 1.74
CA ASP A 28 -0.05 -6.78 2.59
C ASP A 28 0.77 -5.53 2.91
N LEU A 29 0.44 -4.43 2.25
CA LEU A 29 1.16 -3.17 2.33
C LEU A 29 0.23 -2.08 2.84
N ALA A 30 0.74 -1.24 3.73
CA ALA A 30 0.04 -0.06 4.22
C ALA A 30 0.88 1.19 3.96
N ALA A 31 0.29 2.19 3.32
CA ALA A 31 0.94 3.48 3.09
C ALA A 31 0.84 4.37 4.32
N LEU A 32 1.95 4.99 4.71
CA LEU A 32 1.99 5.93 5.85
C LEU A 32 1.59 7.36 5.46
N THR A 33 1.57 7.68 4.16
CA THR A 33 1.18 9.00 3.65
C THR A 33 0.15 8.87 2.52
N MET A 34 -0.62 9.94 2.28
CA MET A 34 -1.62 9.96 1.21
C MET A 34 -0.96 9.87 -0.17
N GLU A 35 0.20 10.49 -0.36
CA GLU A 35 0.95 10.47 -1.61
C GLU A 35 1.47 9.06 -1.89
N ALA A 36 2.01 8.36 -0.88
CA ALA A 36 2.44 6.98 -1.01
C ALA A 36 1.26 6.06 -1.32
N SER A 37 0.10 6.28 -0.71
CA SER A 37 -1.13 5.55 -1.03
C SER A 37 -1.56 5.79 -2.49
N ALA A 38 -1.49 7.05 -2.96
CA ALA A 38 -1.84 7.41 -4.33
C ALA A 38 -0.89 6.82 -5.38
N MET A 39 0.42 6.81 -5.09
CA MET A 39 1.44 6.31 -6.00
C MET A 39 1.46 4.78 -6.07
N CYS A 40 1.34 4.12 -4.92
CA CYS A 40 1.47 2.66 -4.81
C CYS A 40 0.12 1.92 -4.88
N LYS A 41 -1.01 2.63 -4.80
CA LYS A 41 -2.38 2.07 -4.77
C LYS A 41 -2.60 1.06 -3.64
N VAL A 42 -2.05 1.36 -2.48
CA VAL A 42 -2.17 0.55 -1.25
C VAL A 42 -2.94 1.33 -0.18
N PRO A 43 -3.65 0.67 0.75
CA PRO A 43 -4.46 1.34 1.76
C PRO A 43 -3.61 2.19 2.71
N LEU A 44 -4.17 3.31 3.19
CA LEU A 44 -3.53 4.16 4.20
C LEU A 44 -3.54 3.45 5.57
N ALA A 45 -2.39 3.46 6.25
CA ALA A 45 -2.19 2.79 7.53
C ALA A 45 -3.29 3.16 8.55
N GLY A 46 -3.96 2.15 9.09
CA GLY A 46 -5.08 2.32 10.03
C GLY A 46 -6.45 2.56 9.37
N THR A 47 -6.55 2.56 8.04
CA THR A 47 -7.80 2.70 7.29
C THR A 47 -7.85 1.72 6.11
N ASN A 48 -9.04 1.49 5.55
CA ASN A 48 -9.19 0.74 4.29
C ASN A 48 -9.26 1.68 3.07
N TYR A 49 -8.77 2.92 3.19
CA TYR A 49 -8.87 3.94 2.16
C TYR A 49 -7.64 3.94 1.25
N VAL A 50 -7.86 3.86 -0.07
CA VAL A 50 -6.81 3.94 -1.10
C VAL A 50 -6.96 5.27 -1.85
N VAL A 51 -5.94 6.11 -1.80
CA VAL A 51 -5.98 7.44 -2.46
C VAL A 51 -5.96 7.25 -3.98
N GLY A 52 -6.90 7.89 -4.69
CA GLY A 52 -6.95 7.85 -6.16
C GLY A 52 -7.68 6.64 -6.77
N HIS A 53 -8.10 5.65 -5.96
CA HIS A 53 -9.17 4.73 -6.34
C HIS A 53 -10.49 5.35 -5.82
N GLU A 54 -11.55 5.38 -6.62
CA GLU A 54 -12.90 5.80 -6.17
C GLU A 54 -13.50 4.87 -5.10
N ALA A 55 -12.82 4.62 -3.99
CA ALA A 55 -13.34 3.85 -2.86
C ALA A 55 -14.04 4.76 -1.84
N LEU A 56 -14.69 5.83 -2.29
CA LEU A 56 -15.47 6.75 -1.44
C LEU A 56 -16.87 7.07 -2.00
N VAL A 57 -17.45 6.21 -2.84
CA VAL A 57 -18.89 6.28 -3.13
C VAL A 57 -19.70 5.29 -2.29
N ASP A 58 -19.10 4.29 -1.64
CA ASP A 58 -19.87 3.21 -0.99
C ASP A 58 -19.49 2.85 0.46
N ALA A 59 -18.69 3.67 1.15
CA ALA A 59 -18.47 3.51 2.58
C ALA A 59 -18.95 4.76 3.31
N GLY A 60 -20.17 4.71 3.84
CA GLY A 60 -20.75 5.72 4.71
C GLY A 60 -19.97 5.91 6.02
N GLY A 61 -18.83 6.60 5.94
CA GLY A 61 -17.97 6.95 7.07
C GLY A 61 -17.37 8.34 6.87
N ASN A 62 -17.88 9.30 7.63
CA ASN A 62 -17.36 10.66 7.76
C ASN A 62 -15.82 10.67 7.93
N TYR A 63 -15.10 11.26 6.98
CA TYR A 63 -13.80 11.89 7.28
C TYR A 63 -13.74 13.28 6.65
N HIS A 64 -13.50 14.22 7.55
CA HIS A 64 -13.77 15.63 7.45
C HIS A 64 -12.94 16.34 6.39
N LYS A 65 -13.68 17.12 5.62
CA LYS A 65 -13.31 18.36 4.97
C LYS A 65 -12.47 19.23 5.91
N TYR A 66 -11.18 19.37 5.62
CA TYR A 66 -10.41 20.60 5.85
C TYR A 66 -9.46 20.76 4.66
#